data_AF-A0A9P7C5W0-F1
#
_entry.id   AF-A0A9P7C5W0-F1
#
_cell.length_a   1.000
_cell.length_b   1.000
_cell.length_c   1.000
_cell.angle_alpha   90.00
_cell.angle_beta   90.00
_cell.angle_gamma   90.00
#
_symmetry.space_group_name_H-M   'P 1'
#
loop_
_entity.id
_entity.type
_entity.pdbx_description
1 polymer ?
#
loop_
_entity_poly.entity_id
_entity_poly.type
_entity_poly.pdbx_seq_one_letter_code
_entity_poly.pdbx_strand_id
1 'polypeptide(L)'
;MPKSRFKPAEYSWLKANYDHFNHILFFDAFSSYTKNRAGKRFLVLAHQWIDDPSKREALLNNFNKWRKSKEAKEYWKNRADLVYSESETSSSNSTYNSSSPSIVAQPSVATNITEEMDSFFSANLTLPSKSNRYVVDGVDISSCFNKYQVRFREAISFNGIAFETHFHQILSLSSILLLQKNYSNDDLAICFPEKSLEIVRSNVKEDLNTKNYNVPYGRIITILSIVERVYGRSISREQGCFEMDKAMLESDGIEKAIIKTFKKMLETFLMDDLEETVKEDDLKSRFILPIIQSLFDDIDSPNTYHFKISNENNHECQNKQFDISRRRPDGYFRANRNGSMVTIGFFEAKPASQKKDAKRIQYDLVRLGVFGKNAIDIHQLGSSFLVQAVGTKMSFYMLQKKTSDIYTMVELDTLTFPSTVNEIPAIFGYINRIAKIVGIFNDIAKVIVPVQDDEGEVRQSLRSPIIRGLSLHK
;
A
#
# COMPACT_ATOMS: atom_id res chain seq x y z
N MET A 1 -30.00 -15.76 21.46
CA MET A 1 -29.67 -16.95 20.65
C MET A 1 -28.17 -17.02 20.44
N PRO A 2 -27.49 -18.18 20.58
CA PRO A 2 -26.06 -18.27 20.31
C PRO A 2 -25.82 -18.14 18.80
N LYS A 3 -24.94 -17.21 18.42
CA LYS A 3 -24.55 -16.95 17.02
C LYS A 3 -23.89 -18.19 16.40
N SER A 4 -24.38 -18.60 15.23
CA SER A 4 -23.81 -19.68 14.42
C SER A 4 -22.37 -19.34 14.03
N ARG A 5 -21.39 -20.10 14.52
CA ARG A 5 -19.98 -19.99 14.10
C ARG A 5 -19.86 -20.49 12.65
N PHE A 6 -19.30 -19.68 11.77
CA PHE A 6 -19.07 -20.06 10.37
C PHE A 6 -18.10 -21.25 10.29
N LYS A 7 -18.49 -22.33 9.61
CA LYS A 7 -17.72 -23.57 9.54
C LYS A 7 -16.48 -23.40 8.63
N PRO A 8 -15.25 -23.70 9.10
CA PRO A 8 -14.05 -23.64 8.27
C PRO A 8 -14.12 -24.62 7.09
N ALA A 9 -13.47 -24.28 5.98
CA ALA A 9 -13.40 -25.16 4.80
C ALA A 9 -12.79 -26.54 5.14
N GLU A 10 -11.85 -26.59 6.09
CA GLU A 10 -11.22 -27.82 6.57
C GLU A 10 -12.21 -28.74 7.29
N TYR A 11 -13.23 -28.18 7.93
CA TYR A 11 -14.28 -28.97 8.56
C TYR A 11 -15.15 -29.67 7.53
N SER A 12 -15.53 -28.95 6.48
CA SER A 12 -16.29 -29.52 5.36
C SER A 12 -15.50 -30.64 4.66
N TRP A 13 -14.20 -30.42 4.43
CA TRP A 13 -13.32 -31.43 3.83
C TRP A 13 -13.17 -32.66 4.74
N LEU A 14 -12.92 -32.46 6.03
CA LEU A 14 -12.75 -33.55 7.00
C LEU A 14 -14.03 -34.37 7.14
N LYS A 15 -15.20 -33.73 7.14
CA LYS A 15 -16.50 -34.41 7.17
C LYS A 15 -16.73 -35.27 5.92
N ALA A 16 -16.32 -34.79 4.74
CA ALA A 16 -16.46 -35.51 3.48
C ALA A 16 -15.47 -36.69 3.34
N ASN A 17 -14.33 -36.65 4.02
CA ASN A 17 -13.24 -37.62 3.87
C ASN A 17 -12.96 -38.41 5.17
N TYR A 18 -13.89 -38.41 6.12
CA TYR A 18 -13.65 -38.94 7.46
C TYR A 18 -13.30 -40.43 7.46
N ASP A 19 -14.05 -41.23 6.71
CA ASP A 19 -13.91 -42.69 6.69
C ASP A 19 -12.62 -43.17 6.01
N HIS A 20 -12.00 -42.30 5.20
CA HIS A 20 -10.73 -42.56 4.50
C HIS A 20 -9.66 -41.51 4.87
N PHE A 21 -9.75 -40.97 6.09
CA PHE A 21 -8.92 -39.84 6.48
C PHE A 21 -7.43 -40.21 6.50
N ASN A 22 -6.64 -39.43 5.75
CA ASN A 22 -5.18 -39.48 5.76
C ASN A 22 -4.64 -38.05 5.96
N HIS A 23 -3.67 -37.90 6.87
CA HIS A 23 -2.99 -36.64 7.11
C HIS A 23 -2.33 -36.05 5.86
N ILE A 24 -1.78 -36.88 4.98
CA ILE A 24 -1.18 -36.44 3.71
C ILE A 24 -2.25 -35.82 2.81
N LEU A 25 -3.36 -36.53 2.55
CA LEU A 25 -4.48 -36.03 1.74
C LEU A 25 -5.07 -34.74 2.31
N PHE A 26 -5.19 -34.66 3.64
CA PHE A 26 -5.65 -33.45 4.30
C PHE A 26 -4.68 -32.29 4.07
N PHE A 27 -3.38 -32.48 4.24
CA PHE A 27 -2.39 -31.41 4.07
C PHE A 27 -2.13 -31.04 2.60
N ASP A 28 -2.37 -31.94 1.65
CA ASP A 28 -2.31 -31.67 0.22
C ASP A 28 -3.53 -30.86 -0.26
N ALA A 29 -4.73 -31.15 0.27
CA ALA A 29 -5.92 -30.35 0.02
C ALA A 29 -5.78 -28.89 0.51
N PHE A 30 -4.86 -28.64 1.45
CA PHE A 30 -4.49 -27.31 1.93
C PHE A 30 -3.01 -27.02 1.65
N SER A 31 -2.62 -27.12 0.38
CA SER A 31 -1.25 -26.98 -0.13
C SER A 31 -0.56 -25.65 0.23
N SER A 32 -1.33 -24.59 0.53
CA SER A 32 -0.82 -23.28 0.98
C SER A 32 -0.33 -23.26 2.44
N TYR A 33 -0.53 -24.33 3.21
CA TYR A 33 -0.14 -24.37 4.63
C TYR A 33 1.32 -24.79 4.80
N THR A 34 2.09 -24.00 5.55
CA THR A 34 3.38 -24.45 6.08
C THR A 34 3.18 -25.56 7.10
N LYS A 35 4.20 -26.41 7.33
CA LYS A 35 4.18 -27.48 8.34
C LYS A 35 3.58 -27.05 9.69
N ASN A 36 4.02 -25.90 10.19
CA ASN A 36 3.57 -25.36 11.48
C ASN A 36 2.10 -24.89 11.42
N ARG A 37 1.68 -24.27 10.31
CA ARG A 37 0.29 -23.82 10.10
C ARG A 37 -0.66 -25.01 9.96
N ALA A 38 -0.27 -25.99 9.15
CA ALA A 38 -1.00 -27.24 8.92
C ALA A 38 -1.28 -27.99 10.24
N GLY A 39 -0.25 -28.21 11.06
CA GLY A 39 -0.41 -28.89 12.35
C GLY A 39 -1.31 -28.12 13.32
N LYS A 40 -1.16 -26.79 13.40
CA LYS A 40 -2.02 -25.95 14.26
C LYS A 40 -3.48 -25.97 13.80
N ARG A 41 -3.74 -25.83 12.50
CA ARG A 41 -5.11 -25.84 11.94
C ARG A 41 -5.79 -27.19 12.15
N PHE A 42 -5.07 -28.29 11.97
CA PHE A 42 -5.61 -29.63 12.25
C PHE A 42 -6.01 -29.80 13.72
N LEU A 43 -5.19 -29.33 14.67
CA LEU A 43 -5.51 -29.39 16.10
C LEU A 43 -6.73 -28.54 16.46
N VAL A 44 -6.81 -27.31 15.95
CA VAL A 44 -7.99 -26.43 16.14
C VAL A 44 -9.25 -27.09 15.59
N LEU A 45 -9.16 -27.70 14.41
CA LEU A 45 -10.26 -28.40 13.78
C LEU A 45 -10.75 -29.57 14.65
N ALA A 46 -9.82 -30.43 15.11
CA ALA A 46 -10.14 -31.57 15.95
C ALA A 46 -10.75 -31.16 17.31
N HIS A 47 -10.23 -30.10 17.95
CA HIS A 47 -10.70 -29.68 19.27
C HIS A 47 -12.02 -28.90 19.26
N GLN A 48 -12.25 -28.08 18.24
CA GLN A 48 -13.34 -27.11 18.26
C GLN A 48 -14.53 -27.45 17.36
N TRP A 49 -14.36 -28.39 16.43
CA TRP A 49 -15.37 -28.67 15.41
C TRP A 49 -15.81 -30.15 15.36
N ILE A 50 -15.10 -31.05 16.03
CA ILE A 50 -15.50 -32.45 16.16
C ILE A 50 -16.22 -32.64 17.49
N ASP A 51 -17.56 -32.69 17.41
CA ASP A 51 -18.43 -32.78 18.58
C ASP A 51 -18.42 -34.18 19.23
N ASP A 52 -18.13 -35.22 18.45
CA ASP A 52 -18.05 -36.62 18.91
C ASP A 52 -16.71 -36.86 19.64
N PRO A 53 -16.72 -37.14 20.97
CA PRO A 53 -15.51 -37.30 21.76
C PRO A 53 -14.61 -38.45 21.30
N SER A 54 -15.20 -39.59 20.92
CA SER A 54 -14.47 -40.78 20.48
C SER A 54 -13.78 -40.53 19.15
N LYS A 55 -14.46 -39.82 18.24
CA LYS A 55 -13.90 -39.40 16.94
C LYS A 55 -12.77 -38.39 17.08
N ARG A 56 -12.96 -37.39 17.96
CA ARG A 56 -11.93 -36.39 18.27
C ARG A 56 -10.67 -37.06 18.83
N GLU A 57 -10.83 -37.97 19.78
CA GLU A 57 -9.70 -38.67 20.38
C GLU A 57 -8.95 -39.54 19.36
N ALA A 58 -9.68 -40.28 18.50
CA ALA A 58 -9.09 -41.05 17.43
C ALA A 58 -8.25 -40.18 16.46
N LEU A 59 -8.77 -39.02 16.05
CA LEU A 59 -8.06 -38.07 15.17
C LEU A 59 -6.80 -37.48 15.82
N LEU A 60 -6.89 -37.09 17.09
CA LEU A 60 -5.75 -36.53 17.82
C LEU A 60 -4.66 -37.58 18.06
N ASN A 61 -5.04 -38.81 18.39
CA ASN A 61 -4.11 -39.92 18.57
C ASN A 61 -3.44 -40.31 17.25
N ASN A 62 -4.20 -40.38 16.15
CA ASN A 62 -3.65 -40.60 14.81
C ASN A 62 -2.64 -39.51 14.44
N PHE A 63 -2.99 -38.24 14.62
CA PHE A 63 -2.10 -37.12 14.33
C PHE A 63 -0.82 -37.14 15.18
N ASN A 64 -0.94 -37.45 16.47
CA ASN A 64 0.20 -37.54 17.36
C ASN A 64 1.17 -38.67 16.98
N LYS A 65 0.63 -39.78 16.46
CA LYS A 65 1.41 -40.91 15.93
C LYS A 65 2.05 -40.55 14.58
N TRP A 66 1.26 -40.02 13.65
CA TRP A 66 1.70 -39.64 12.31
C TRP A 66 2.79 -38.58 12.36
N ARG A 67 2.64 -37.49 13.13
CA ARG A 67 3.63 -36.39 13.18
C ARG A 67 5.02 -36.80 13.66
N LYS A 68 5.14 -37.94 14.36
CA LYS A 68 6.39 -38.54 14.85
C LYS A 68 6.96 -39.60 13.90
N SER A 69 6.18 -40.05 12.91
CA SER A 69 6.55 -41.10 11.96
C SER A 69 7.65 -40.65 10.98
N LYS A 70 8.30 -41.63 10.35
CA LYS A 70 9.24 -41.38 9.23
C LYS A 70 8.50 -40.77 8.04
N GLU A 71 7.31 -41.26 7.74
CA GLU A 71 6.42 -40.79 6.67
C GLU A 71 6.14 -39.28 6.77
N ALA A 72 5.78 -38.78 7.96
CA ALA A 72 5.57 -37.33 8.15
C ALA A 72 6.85 -36.51 7.97
N LYS A 73 8.02 -37.03 8.40
CA LYS A 73 9.30 -36.35 8.22
C LYS A 73 9.66 -36.24 6.74
N GLU A 74 9.46 -37.32 5.99
CA GLU A 74 9.73 -37.40 4.55
C GLU A 74 8.76 -36.53 3.74
N TYR A 75 7.46 -36.59 4.06
CA TYR A 75 6.45 -35.72 3.46
C TYR A 75 6.80 -34.22 3.57
N TRP A 76 7.15 -33.77 4.78
CA TRP A 76 7.51 -32.36 4.99
C TRP A 76 8.86 -31.98 4.39
N LYS A 77 9.79 -32.92 4.25
CA LYS A 77 11.07 -32.70 3.57
C LYS A 77 10.83 -32.53 2.07
N ASN A 78 10.13 -33.46 1.42
CA ASN A 78 9.81 -33.41 -0.01
C ASN A 78 9.00 -32.15 -0.37
N ARG A 79 8.10 -31.73 0.52
CA ARG A 79 7.32 -30.49 0.33
C ARG A 79 8.15 -29.23 0.52
N ALA A 80 9.16 -29.23 1.39
CA ALA A 80 10.10 -28.11 1.50
C ALA A 80 11.03 -28.06 0.27
N ASP A 81 11.45 -29.22 -0.23
CA ASP A 81 12.30 -29.36 -1.42
C ASP A 81 11.55 -29.02 -2.72
N LEU A 82 10.23 -29.24 -2.82
CA LEU A 82 9.40 -28.72 -3.92
C LEU A 82 9.30 -27.19 -3.90
N VAL A 83 9.24 -26.58 -2.71
CA VAL A 83 9.27 -25.12 -2.57
C VAL A 83 10.67 -24.55 -2.87
N TYR A 84 11.72 -25.34 -2.62
CA TYR A 84 13.12 -24.95 -2.87
C TYR A 84 13.57 -25.21 -4.32
N SER A 85 13.14 -26.30 -4.95
CA SER A 85 13.50 -26.64 -6.34
C SER A 85 12.80 -25.77 -7.38
N GLU A 86 11.65 -25.15 -7.05
CA GLU A 86 11.08 -24.04 -7.85
C GLU A 86 11.84 -22.71 -7.67
N SER A 87 12.81 -22.65 -6.75
CA SER A 87 13.58 -21.43 -6.41
C SER A 87 15.10 -21.53 -6.56
N GLU A 88 15.66 -22.69 -6.94
CA GLU A 88 17.10 -22.90 -7.11
C GLU A 88 17.50 -23.27 -8.55
N THR A 89 17.44 -22.29 -9.44
CA THR A 89 18.46 -22.13 -10.51
C THR A 89 19.02 -20.72 -10.43
N SER A 90 19.89 -20.48 -9.43
CA SER A 90 21.06 -19.57 -9.49
C SER A 90 21.66 -19.40 -8.10
N SER A 91 22.54 -20.35 -7.74
CA SER A 91 23.41 -20.26 -6.58
C SER A 91 24.59 -19.30 -6.84
N SER A 92 25.02 -18.53 -5.82
CA SER A 92 26.42 -18.58 -5.41
C SER A 92 26.60 -18.19 -3.93
N ASN A 93 27.45 -18.99 -3.29
CA ASN A 93 27.71 -19.17 -1.86
C ASN A 93 28.14 -17.94 -1.04
N SER A 94 27.71 -17.91 0.22
CA SER A 94 28.43 -17.25 1.31
C SER A 94 28.53 -18.17 2.53
N THR A 95 29.75 -18.51 2.92
CA THR A 95 30.07 -19.28 4.12
C THR A 95 30.14 -18.34 5.32
N TYR A 96 29.29 -18.53 6.35
CA TYR A 96 29.51 -17.92 7.67
C TYR A 96 29.26 -18.94 8.78
N ASN A 97 30.28 -19.02 9.65
CA ASN A 97 30.39 -19.92 10.79
C ASN A 97 29.31 -19.68 11.85
N SER A 98 28.80 -20.78 12.38
CA SER A 98 27.88 -20.84 13.51
C SER A 98 28.59 -20.69 14.85
N SER A 99 28.14 -19.74 15.66
CA SER A 99 28.42 -19.70 17.11
C SER A 99 27.10 -19.44 17.83
N SER A 100 26.54 -20.46 18.47
CA SER A 100 25.35 -20.37 19.32
C SER A 100 25.70 -19.79 20.69
N PRO A 101 24.88 -18.90 21.27
CA PRO A 101 24.75 -18.78 22.72
C PRO A 101 23.37 -19.25 23.20
N SER A 102 23.41 -19.99 24.30
CA SER A 102 22.28 -20.59 25.01
C SER A 102 21.24 -19.57 25.49
N ILE A 103 19.96 -19.91 25.29
CA ILE A 103 18.80 -19.13 25.72
C ILE A 103 18.55 -19.38 27.21
N VAL A 104 18.70 -18.33 28.03
CA VAL A 104 18.01 -18.21 29.32
C VAL A 104 16.70 -17.47 29.04
N ALA A 105 15.56 -18.08 29.40
CA ALA A 105 14.24 -17.52 29.15
C ALA A 105 13.95 -16.33 30.10
N GLN A 106 13.71 -15.13 29.54
CA GLN A 106 13.12 -14.01 30.27
C GLN A 106 11.62 -13.85 29.95
N PRO A 107 10.72 -13.68 30.95
CA PRO A 107 9.28 -13.51 30.74
C PRO A 107 8.80 -12.06 30.44
N SER A 108 9.67 -11.09 30.14
CA SER A 108 9.35 -9.66 30.24
C SER A 108 8.84 -8.97 28.96
N VAL A 109 8.96 -9.57 27.78
CA VAL A 109 8.69 -8.88 26.50
C VAL A 109 7.20 -8.89 26.09
N ALA A 110 6.47 -9.95 26.44
CA ALA A 110 5.07 -10.13 26.01
C ALA A 110 4.07 -9.27 26.81
N THR A 111 4.32 -9.07 28.11
CA THR A 111 3.48 -8.28 29.02
C THR A 111 3.49 -6.80 28.64
N ASN A 112 4.68 -6.25 28.34
CA ASN A 112 4.84 -4.85 27.95
C ASN A 112 4.13 -4.48 26.64
N ILE A 113 4.11 -5.41 25.65
CA ILE A 113 3.45 -5.16 24.37
C ILE A 113 1.92 -5.12 24.52
N THR A 114 1.36 -5.94 25.40
CA THR A 114 -0.09 -6.01 25.63
C THR A 114 -0.59 -4.73 26.31
N GLU A 115 0.13 -4.23 27.32
CA GLU A 115 -0.18 -2.96 27.98
C GLU A 115 -0.03 -1.75 27.03
N GLU A 116 1.01 -1.72 26.19
CA GLU A 116 1.20 -0.67 25.18
C GLU A 116 0.05 -0.68 24.14
N MET A 117 -0.43 -1.87 23.77
CA MET A 117 -1.57 -2.05 22.87
C MET A 117 -2.88 -1.55 23.46
N ASP A 118 -3.21 -1.92 24.70
CA ASP A 118 -4.46 -1.49 25.34
C ASP A 118 -4.46 0.01 25.63
N SER A 119 -3.30 0.57 26.01
CA SER A 119 -3.11 2.02 26.14
C SER A 119 -3.31 2.72 24.80
N PHE A 120 -2.70 2.21 23.72
CA PHE A 120 -2.87 2.75 22.38
C PHE A 120 -4.33 2.76 21.94
N PHE A 121 -5.04 1.64 22.08
CA PHE A 121 -6.46 1.56 21.68
C PHE A 121 -7.34 2.47 22.52
N SER A 122 -7.10 2.56 23.83
CA SER A 122 -7.89 3.41 24.72
C SER A 122 -7.71 4.89 24.39
N ALA A 123 -6.51 5.31 24.00
CA ALA A 123 -6.23 6.69 23.58
C ALA A 123 -6.71 6.99 22.15
N ASN A 124 -6.63 6.03 21.21
CA ASN A 124 -6.82 6.29 19.79
C ASN A 124 -8.15 5.79 19.21
N LEU A 125 -8.99 5.06 19.96
CA LEU A 125 -10.29 4.56 19.50
C LEU A 125 -11.48 5.22 20.20
N THR A 126 -11.34 6.47 20.60
CA THR A 126 -12.45 7.26 21.13
C THR A 126 -13.31 7.82 19.99
N LEU A 127 -14.56 8.19 20.27
CA LEU A 127 -15.40 8.90 19.31
C LEU A 127 -15.30 10.40 19.60
N PRO A 128 -15.03 11.27 18.61
CA PRO A 128 -14.98 12.71 18.84
C PRO A 128 -16.30 13.28 19.37
N SER A 129 -16.17 14.43 20.04
CA SER A 129 -17.31 15.25 20.45
C SER A 129 -18.21 15.57 19.25
N LYS A 130 -19.51 15.74 19.47
CA LYS A 130 -20.48 15.94 18.38
C LYS A 130 -20.14 17.12 17.45
N SER A 131 -19.52 18.18 17.98
CA SER A 131 -19.12 19.36 17.21
C SER A 131 -17.97 19.10 16.22
N ASN A 132 -17.13 18.10 16.49
CA ASN A 132 -15.91 17.81 15.71
C ASN A 132 -16.07 16.55 14.85
N ARG A 133 -17.32 16.11 14.62
CA ARG A 133 -17.59 14.92 13.79
C ARG A 133 -17.65 15.30 12.32
N TYR A 134 -17.08 14.42 11.51
CA TYR A 134 -17.18 14.51 10.06
C TYR A 134 -18.53 13.94 9.62
N VAL A 135 -19.43 14.83 9.19
CA VAL A 135 -20.77 14.48 8.71
C VAL A 135 -20.86 14.80 7.22
N VAL A 136 -21.32 13.85 6.43
CA VAL A 136 -21.51 13.98 4.99
C VAL A 136 -22.91 13.52 4.62
N ASP A 137 -23.70 14.38 3.98
CA ASP A 137 -25.10 14.12 3.61
C ASP A 137 -25.94 13.57 4.77
N GLY A 138 -25.76 14.13 5.97
CA GLY A 138 -26.45 13.71 7.18
C GLY A 138 -25.93 12.40 7.80
N VAL A 139 -24.93 11.74 7.19
CA VAL A 139 -24.29 10.54 7.72
C VAL A 139 -23.07 10.92 8.56
N ASP A 140 -23.06 10.50 9.83
CA ASP A 140 -21.92 10.66 10.75
C ASP A 140 -20.81 9.65 10.38
N ILE A 141 -19.90 10.07 9.50
CA ILE A 141 -18.76 9.29 9.03
C ILE A 141 -17.83 8.97 10.20
N SER A 142 -17.70 9.87 11.18
CA SER A 142 -16.91 9.62 12.39
C SER A 142 -17.45 8.47 13.22
N SER A 143 -18.76 8.41 13.41
CA SER A 143 -19.38 7.29 14.12
C SER A 143 -19.22 5.97 13.37
N CYS A 144 -19.41 5.97 12.05
CA CYS A 144 -19.24 4.77 11.22
C CYS A 144 -17.79 4.27 11.26
N PHE A 145 -16.82 5.18 11.17
CA PHE A 145 -15.39 4.86 11.20
C PHE A 145 -14.94 4.36 12.56
N ASN A 146 -15.39 4.97 13.66
CA ASN A 146 -15.12 4.47 15.00
C ASN A 146 -15.68 3.06 15.21
N LYS A 147 -16.93 2.80 14.76
CA LYS A 147 -17.53 1.47 14.79
C LYS A 147 -16.68 0.44 14.03
N TYR A 148 -16.14 0.81 12.87
CA TYR A 148 -15.23 -0.03 12.09
C TYR A 148 -13.94 -0.34 12.84
N GLN A 149 -13.29 0.66 13.45
CA GLN A 149 -12.07 0.47 14.24
C GLN A 149 -12.29 -0.41 15.48
N VAL A 150 -13.38 -0.19 16.22
CA VAL A 150 -13.74 -0.98 17.42
C VAL A 150 -14.01 -2.43 17.04
N ARG A 151 -14.77 -2.67 15.97
CA ARG A 151 -15.03 -4.01 15.46
C ARG A 151 -13.75 -4.74 15.07
N PHE A 152 -12.81 -4.03 14.43
CA PHE A 152 -11.52 -4.62 14.09
C PHE A 152 -10.72 -4.97 15.34
N ARG A 153 -10.65 -4.08 16.35
CA ARG A 153 -10.01 -4.39 17.64
C ARG A 153 -10.53 -5.69 18.23
N GLU A 154 -11.86 -5.85 18.30
CA GLU A 154 -12.49 -7.07 18.80
C GLU A 154 -12.07 -8.30 17.98
N ALA A 155 -12.10 -8.21 16.64
CA ALA A 155 -11.74 -9.32 15.76
C ALA A 155 -10.28 -9.77 15.89
N ILE A 156 -9.35 -8.82 16.09
CA ILE A 156 -7.92 -9.12 16.22
C ILE A 156 -7.62 -9.92 17.48
N SER A 157 -8.29 -9.63 18.59
CA SER A 157 -8.13 -10.37 19.85
C SER A 157 -8.44 -11.87 19.70
N PHE A 158 -9.15 -12.28 18.65
CA PHE A 158 -9.51 -13.67 18.38
C PHE A 158 -8.76 -14.34 17.23
N ASN A 159 -8.38 -13.60 16.18
CA ASN A 159 -7.92 -14.20 14.91
C ASN A 159 -6.50 -13.78 14.45
N GLY A 160 -5.86 -12.81 15.12
CA GLY A 160 -4.58 -12.22 14.69
C GLY A 160 -4.68 -11.36 13.42
N ILE A 161 -3.60 -10.69 13.03
CA ILE A 161 -3.55 -9.81 11.84
C ILE A 161 -2.74 -10.43 10.69
N ALA A 162 -3.27 -10.32 9.47
CA ALA A 162 -2.55 -10.55 8.21
C ALA A 162 -2.58 -9.28 7.36
N PHE A 163 -1.41 -8.77 6.94
CA PHE A 163 -1.32 -7.54 6.13
C PHE A 163 -2.07 -7.67 4.81
N GLU A 164 -1.95 -8.84 4.18
CA GLU A 164 -2.50 -9.23 2.88
C GLU A 164 -4.02 -9.02 2.76
N THR A 165 -4.72 -9.05 3.89
CA THR A 165 -6.18 -9.02 3.94
C THR A 165 -6.73 -7.94 4.88
N HIS A 166 -5.89 -7.30 5.71
CA HIS A 166 -6.35 -6.35 6.74
C HIS A 166 -5.74 -4.94 6.58
N PHE A 167 -5.14 -4.59 5.45
CA PHE A 167 -4.47 -3.29 5.30
C PHE A 167 -5.40 -2.08 5.48
N HIS A 168 -6.67 -2.15 5.06
CA HIS A 168 -7.66 -1.10 5.35
C HIS A 168 -7.88 -0.93 6.86
N GLN A 169 -7.99 -2.05 7.57
CA GLN A 169 -8.19 -2.08 9.00
C GLN A 169 -6.93 -1.57 9.73
N ILE A 170 -5.72 -1.93 9.29
CA ILE A 170 -4.46 -1.43 9.85
C ILE A 170 -4.33 0.09 9.63
N LEU A 171 -4.64 0.60 8.44
CA LEU A 171 -4.69 2.04 8.17
C LEU A 171 -5.70 2.75 9.06
N SER A 172 -6.86 2.12 9.31
CA SER A 172 -7.88 2.71 10.18
C SER A 172 -7.40 2.90 11.61
N LEU A 173 -6.51 2.02 12.11
CA LEU A 173 -5.90 2.21 13.43
C LEU A 173 -4.95 3.41 13.50
N SER A 174 -4.49 3.91 12.35
CA SER A 174 -3.75 5.17 12.24
C SER A 174 -4.66 6.35 11.86
N SER A 175 -5.98 6.21 12.07
CA SER A 175 -7.00 7.21 11.71
C SER A 175 -7.17 7.47 10.21
N ILE A 176 -6.68 6.57 9.36
CA ILE A 176 -6.74 6.71 7.89
C ILE A 176 -7.88 5.86 7.32
N LEU A 177 -8.87 6.51 6.73
CA LEU A 177 -9.93 5.91 5.93
C LEU A 177 -9.51 5.86 4.45
N LEU A 178 -9.11 4.68 3.98
CA LEU A 178 -8.73 4.45 2.59
C LEU A 178 -9.95 4.25 1.70
N LEU A 179 -10.05 5.04 0.62
CA LEU A 179 -11.17 5.11 -0.32
C LEU A 179 -10.66 4.84 -1.75
N GLN A 180 -10.66 3.57 -2.16
CA GLN A 180 -10.22 3.12 -3.49
C GLN A 180 -11.38 2.95 -4.47
N LYS A 181 -11.07 2.90 -5.78
CA LYS A 181 -12.05 2.51 -6.80
C LYS A 181 -12.29 1.00 -6.74
N ASN A 182 -13.56 0.59 -6.76
CA ASN A 182 -13.99 -0.80 -6.94
C ASN A 182 -13.47 -1.81 -5.89
N TYR A 183 -13.19 -1.36 -4.67
CA TYR A 183 -12.83 -2.25 -3.58
C TYR A 183 -14.03 -2.52 -2.68
N SER A 184 -14.50 -3.78 -2.65
CA SER A 184 -15.50 -4.24 -1.69
C SER A 184 -14.78 -4.80 -0.46
N ASN A 185 -14.85 -4.08 0.66
CA ASN A 185 -14.51 -4.62 1.96
C ASN A 185 -15.81 -4.92 2.71
N ASP A 186 -16.10 -6.19 2.94
CA ASP A 186 -17.31 -6.62 3.65
C ASP A 186 -17.42 -5.97 5.04
N ASP A 187 -16.29 -5.73 5.73
CA ASP A 187 -16.30 -5.06 7.05
C ASP A 187 -16.64 -3.57 6.96
N LEU A 188 -16.21 -2.88 5.89
CA LEU A 188 -16.62 -1.48 5.67
C LEU A 188 -18.12 -1.42 5.37
N ALA A 189 -18.64 -2.33 4.55
CA ALA A 189 -20.07 -2.38 4.20
C ALA A 189 -20.99 -2.63 5.41
N ILE A 190 -20.50 -3.29 6.46
CA ILE A 190 -21.24 -3.52 7.71
C ILE A 190 -21.29 -2.26 8.59
N CYS A 191 -20.25 -1.44 8.53
CA CYS A 191 -20.09 -0.28 9.40
C CYS A 191 -20.61 1.02 8.79
N PHE A 192 -20.60 1.13 7.46
CA PHE A 192 -21.01 2.29 6.72
C PHE A 192 -22.34 2.03 6.00
N PRO A 193 -23.30 2.98 6.00
CA PRO A 193 -24.48 2.90 5.17
C PRO A 193 -24.13 2.72 3.68
N GLU A 194 -25.04 2.12 2.92
CA GLU A 194 -24.85 1.93 1.49
C GLU A 194 -24.55 3.28 0.81
N LYS A 195 -23.57 3.29 -0.11
CA LYS A 195 -23.11 4.47 -0.87
C LYS A 195 -22.46 5.59 -0.06
N SER A 196 -22.45 5.57 1.28
CA SER A 196 -21.90 6.69 2.06
C SER A 196 -20.42 6.92 1.77
N LEU A 197 -19.63 5.86 1.59
CA LEU A 197 -18.21 5.97 1.20
C LEU A 197 -18.02 6.47 -0.25
N GLU A 198 -18.96 6.17 -1.14
CA GLU A 198 -18.95 6.69 -2.51
C GLU A 198 -19.26 8.19 -2.53
N ILE A 199 -20.19 8.64 -1.68
CA ILE A 199 -20.51 10.04 -1.47
C ILE A 199 -19.29 10.77 -0.90
N VAL A 200 -18.65 10.27 0.16
CA VAL A 200 -17.40 10.85 0.70
C VAL A 200 -16.34 10.98 -0.39
N ARG A 201 -16.14 9.93 -1.20
CA ARG A 201 -15.20 9.96 -2.32
C ARG A 201 -15.58 10.99 -3.38
N SER A 202 -16.86 11.16 -3.65
CA SER A 202 -17.37 12.11 -4.66
C SER A 202 -17.22 13.54 -4.17
N ASN A 203 -17.57 13.84 -2.92
CA ASN A 203 -17.37 15.15 -2.31
C ASN A 203 -15.90 15.57 -2.33
N VAL A 204 -14.98 14.66 -1.95
CA VAL A 204 -13.54 14.95 -2.06
C VAL A 204 -13.15 15.26 -3.50
N LYS A 205 -13.74 14.61 -4.50
CA LYS A 205 -13.44 14.88 -5.92
C LYS A 205 -14.10 16.16 -6.46
N GLU A 206 -15.22 16.59 -5.88
CA GLU A 206 -15.88 17.84 -6.22
C GLU A 206 -15.16 19.04 -5.60
N ASP A 207 -14.65 18.89 -4.37
CA ASP A 207 -13.79 19.87 -3.70
C ASP A 207 -12.51 20.12 -4.51
N LEU A 208 -12.01 19.09 -5.18
CA LEU A 208 -10.93 19.20 -6.13
C LEU A 208 -11.47 19.79 -7.43
N ASN A 209 -11.06 21.01 -7.76
CA ASN A 209 -11.50 21.79 -8.93
C ASN A 209 -11.05 21.20 -10.29
N THR A 210 -11.18 19.88 -10.47
CA THR A 210 -10.65 19.06 -11.56
C THR A 210 -11.25 19.34 -12.92
N LYS A 211 -12.38 20.06 -12.96
CA LYS A 211 -13.00 20.52 -14.21
C LYS A 211 -12.11 21.51 -14.97
N ASN A 212 -11.21 22.21 -14.26
CA ASN A 212 -10.29 23.19 -14.83
C ASN A 212 -8.98 22.58 -15.35
N TYR A 213 -8.77 21.29 -15.14
CA TYR A 213 -7.53 20.60 -15.53
C TYR A 213 -7.77 19.73 -16.76
N ASN A 214 -7.79 20.36 -17.93
CA ASN A 214 -7.82 19.67 -19.21
C ASN A 214 -6.74 20.23 -20.13
N VAL A 215 -6.21 19.39 -21.00
CA VAL A 215 -5.24 19.80 -22.01
C VAL A 215 -5.88 19.76 -23.40
N PRO A 216 -5.68 20.80 -24.23
CA PRO A 216 -6.13 20.77 -25.62
C PRO A 216 -5.50 19.60 -26.38
N TYR A 217 -6.33 18.77 -27.00
CA TYR A 217 -5.85 17.58 -27.73
C TYR A 217 -4.98 17.92 -28.95
N GLY A 218 -5.20 19.08 -29.58
CA GLY A 218 -4.52 19.45 -30.83
C GLY A 218 -2.98 19.42 -30.71
N ARG A 219 -2.42 20.04 -29.66
CA ARG A 219 -0.96 20.06 -29.46
C ARG A 219 -0.43 18.69 -29.06
N ILE A 220 -1.18 17.94 -28.25
CA ILE A 220 -0.80 16.57 -27.88
C ILE A 220 -0.74 15.66 -29.11
N ILE A 221 -1.66 15.78 -30.06
CA ILE A 221 -1.61 15.04 -31.34
C ILE A 221 -0.32 15.36 -32.10
N THR A 222 0.09 16.63 -32.16
CA THR A 222 1.38 17.01 -32.75
C THR A 222 2.54 16.32 -32.05
N ILE A 223 2.56 16.29 -30.71
CA ILE A 223 3.60 15.59 -29.95
C ILE A 223 3.62 14.09 -30.26
N LEU A 224 2.45 13.44 -30.40
CA LEU A 224 2.38 12.03 -30.76
C LEU A 224 2.91 11.77 -32.17
N SER A 225 2.62 12.66 -33.13
CA SER A 225 3.17 12.54 -34.48
C SER A 225 4.70 12.61 -34.50
N ILE A 226 5.32 13.36 -33.56
CA ILE A 226 6.78 13.38 -33.39
C ILE A 226 7.26 12.03 -32.90
N VAL A 227 6.63 11.46 -31.87
CA VAL A 227 6.96 10.13 -31.33
C VAL A 227 6.88 9.06 -32.43
N GLU A 228 5.80 9.05 -33.21
CA GLU A 228 5.60 8.12 -34.32
C GLU A 228 6.68 8.28 -35.40
N ARG A 229 7.04 9.51 -35.77
CA ARG A 229 8.12 9.78 -36.74
C ARG A 229 9.48 9.32 -36.22
N VAL A 230 9.76 9.45 -34.93
CA VAL A 230 11.00 8.93 -34.31
C VAL A 230 10.99 7.40 -34.31
N TYR A 231 9.90 6.78 -33.87
CA TYR A 231 9.78 5.32 -33.83
C TYR A 231 9.88 4.70 -35.23
N GLY A 232 9.20 5.29 -36.21
CA GLY A 232 9.27 4.96 -37.63
C GLY A 232 10.58 5.38 -38.32
N ARG A 233 11.56 5.91 -37.57
CA ARG A 233 12.89 6.32 -38.05
C ARG A 233 12.88 7.36 -39.17
N SER A 234 11.79 8.10 -39.31
CA SER A 234 11.68 9.22 -40.26
C SER A 234 12.43 10.46 -39.78
N ILE A 235 12.65 10.57 -38.46
CA ILE A 235 13.55 11.54 -37.83
C ILE A 235 14.37 10.87 -36.73
N SER A 236 15.50 11.48 -36.35
CA SER A 236 16.31 11.00 -35.23
C SER A 236 15.65 11.34 -33.88
N ARG A 237 16.10 10.68 -32.81
CA ARG A 237 15.64 10.96 -31.44
C ARG A 237 15.95 12.41 -31.03
N GLU A 238 17.12 12.91 -31.39
CA GLU A 238 17.56 14.27 -31.12
C GLU A 238 16.68 15.30 -31.84
N GLN A 239 16.35 15.04 -33.11
CA GLN A 239 15.41 15.86 -33.87
C GLN A 239 14.02 15.88 -33.21
N GLY A 240 13.51 14.73 -32.79
CA GLY A 240 12.23 14.64 -32.08
C GLY A 240 12.23 15.43 -30.77
N CYS A 241 13.28 15.28 -29.94
CA CYS A 241 13.42 16.06 -28.70
C CYS A 241 13.48 17.57 -28.97
N PHE A 242 14.16 18.01 -30.03
CA PHE A 242 14.22 19.42 -30.42
C PHE A 242 12.86 19.96 -30.88
N GLU A 243 12.08 19.19 -31.65
CA GLU A 243 10.71 19.57 -32.01
C GLU A 243 9.81 19.69 -30.76
N MET A 244 9.96 18.80 -29.77
CA MET A 244 9.22 18.89 -28.50
C MET A 244 9.64 20.10 -27.65
N ASP A 245 10.93 20.46 -27.63
CA ASP A 245 11.40 21.67 -26.96
C ASP A 245 10.76 22.94 -27.54
N LYS A 246 10.61 23.02 -28.86
CA LYS A 246 9.87 24.13 -29.50
C LYS A 246 8.42 24.18 -29.03
N ALA A 247 7.73 23.05 -29.01
CA ALA A 247 6.35 23.00 -28.52
C ALA A 247 6.23 23.41 -27.04
N MET A 248 7.23 23.09 -26.21
CA MET A 248 7.28 23.52 -24.81
C MET A 248 7.48 25.02 -24.62
N LEU A 249 8.08 25.73 -25.58
CA LEU A 249 8.20 27.20 -25.55
C LEU A 249 6.86 27.89 -25.80
N GLU A 250 5.95 27.22 -26.51
CA GLU A 250 4.61 27.72 -26.85
C GLU A 250 3.52 27.23 -25.89
N SER A 251 3.91 26.52 -24.83
CA SER A 251 3.01 25.90 -23.86
C SER A 251 3.35 26.36 -22.45
N ASP A 252 2.38 26.32 -21.55
CA ASP A 252 2.55 26.64 -20.13
C ASP A 252 1.88 25.60 -19.22
N GLY A 253 2.09 25.78 -17.92
CA GLY A 253 1.44 24.99 -16.87
C GLY A 253 1.44 23.48 -17.10
N ILE A 254 0.25 22.89 -17.03
CA ILE A 254 0.03 21.44 -17.11
C ILE A 254 0.38 20.89 -18.50
N GLU A 255 0.08 21.65 -19.57
CA GLU A 255 0.41 21.24 -20.93
C GLU A 255 1.92 21.11 -21.10
N LYS A 256 2.68 22.13 -20.67
CA LYS A 256 4.14 22.10 -20.72
C LYS A 256 4.72 20.92 -19.92
N ALA A 257 4.19 20.62 -18.74
CA ALA A 257 4.62 19.48 -17.92
C ALA A 257 4.39 18.14 -18.64
N ILE A 258 3.24 18.00 -19.30
CA ILE A 258 2.92 16.81 -20.10
C ILE A 258 3.88 16.68 -21.30
N ILE A 259 4.12 17.74 -22.07
CA ILE A 259 5.06 17.71 -23.21
C ILE A 259 6.47 17.37 -22.73
N LYS A 260 6.91 17.97 -21.61
CA LYS A 260 8.19 17.64 -20.95
C LYS A 260 8.28 16.16 -20.60
N THR A 261 7.16 15.55 -20.19
CA THR A 261 7.07 14.11 -19.89
C THR A 261 7.26 13.27 -21.14
N PHE A 262 6.56 13.58 -22.23
CA PHE A 262 6.76 12.93 -23.54
C PHE A 262 8.21 13.00 -23.99
N LYS A 263 8.81 14.18 -23.92
CA LYS A 263 10.22 14.38 -24.25
C LYS A 263 11.14 13.50 -23.39
N LYS A 264 10.91 13.47 -22.07
CA LYS A 264 11.75 12.69 -21.15
C LYS A 264 11.65 11.18 -21.39
N MET A 265 10.45 10.67 -21.69
CA MET A 265 10.28 9.27 -22.09
C MET A 265 10.98 8.99 -23.41
N LEU A 266 10.81 9.86 -24.42
CA LEU A 266 11.48 9.72 -25.72
C LEU A 266 13.02 9.73 -25.58
N GLU A 267 13.55 10.57 -24.70
CA GLU A 267 14.99 10.71 -24.44
C GLU A 267 15.57 9.46 -23.75
N THR A 268 14.86 8.90 -22.78
CA THR A 268 15.41 7.89 -21.84
C THR A 268 15.01 6.45 -22.12
N PHE A 269 13.83 6.22 -22.73
CA PHE A 269 13.29 4.88 -22.91
C PHE A 269 13.91 4.21 -24.12
N LEU A 270 13.91 2.88 -24.11
CA LEU A 270 14.33 2.09 -25.27
C LEU A 270 13.23 2.12 -26.33
N MET A 271 13.61 1.88 -27.59
CA MET A 271 12.63 1.83 -28.68
C MET A 271 11.65 0.67 -28.46
N ASP A 272 12.19 -0.48 -28.08
CA ASP A 272 11.49 -1.75 -27.87
C ASP A 272 11.92 -2.37 -26.53
N ASP A 273 11.16 -3.36 -26.06
CA ASP A 273 11.40 -4.02 -24.79
C ASP A 273 12.74 -4.77 -24.77
N LEU A 274 13.33 -4.87 -23.57
CA LEU A 274 14.37 -5.84 -23.29
C LEU A 274 13.73 -7.13 -22.78
N GLU A 275 14.28 -8.28 -23.17
CA GLU A 275 13.85 -9.58 -22.63
C GLU A 275 14.14 -9.72 -21.12
N GLU A 276 14.97 -8.83 -20.57
CA GLU A 276 15.37 -8.84 -19.17
C GLU A 276 14.32 -8.27 -18.23
N THR A 277 14.21 -8.86 -17.05
CA THR A 277 13.33 -8.36 -15.99
C THR A 277 13.89 -7.08 -15.38
N VAL A 278 13.12 -5.98 -15.48
CA VAL A 278 13.47 -4.70 -14.86
C VAL A 278 13.55 -4.82 -13.34
N LYS A 279 14.73 -4.50 -12.77
CA LYS A 279 14.99 -4.47 -11.32
C LYS A 279 14.44 -3.19 -10.69
N GLU A 280 14.36 -3.15 -9.36
CA GLU A 280 13.78 -2.02 -8.64
C GLU A 280 14.53 -0.69 -8.88
N ASP A 281 15.86 -0.71 -8.92
CA ASP A 281 16.66 0.50 -9.14
C ASP A 281 16.55 1.03 -10.58
N ASP A 282 16.51 0.13 -11.57
CA ASP A 282 16.26 0.50 -12.97
C ASP A 282 14.83 1.02 -13.15
N LEU A 283 13.85 0.38 -12.50
CA LEU A 283 12.47 0.87 -12.48
C LEU A 283 12.44 2.33 -12.01
N LYS A 284 13.02 2.58 -10.84
CA LYS A 284 13.02 3.91 -10.21
C LYS A 284 13.78 4.94 -11.05
N SER A 285 14.99 4.63 -11.50
CA SER A 285 15.89 5.59 -12.15
C SER A 285 15.58 5.82 -13.63
N ARG A 286 15.28 4.77 -14.40
CA ARG A 286 15.10 4.85 -15.86
C ARG A 286 13.70 5.24 -16.28
N PHE A 287 12.68 4.78 -15.55
CA PHE A 287 11.29 4.95 -15.96
C PHE A 287 10.55 5.95 -15.08
N ILE A 288 10.57 5.72 -13.77
CA ILE A 288 9.74 6.51 -12.85
C ILE A 288 10.30 7.93 -12.67
N LEU A 289 11.59 8.07 -12.39
CA LEU A 289 12.18 9.37 -12.10
C LEU A 289 11.97 10.39 -13.23
N PRO A 290 12.22 10.05 -14.52
CA PRO A 290 11.95 10.97 -15.62
C PRO A 290 10.49 11.38 -15.74
N ILE A 291 9.54 10.46 -15.47
CA ILE A 291 8.10 10.75 -15.50
C ILE A 291 7.70 11.67 -14.34
N ILE A 292 8.06 11.31 -13.11
CA ILE A 292 7.63 12.05 -11.92
C ILE A 292 8.22 13.47 -11.93
N GLN A 293 9.52 13.63 -12.21
CA GLN A 293 10.13 14.96 -12.23
C GLN A 293 9.63 15.85 -13.38
N SER A 294 9.30 15.27 -14.53
CA SER A 294 8.76 16.06 -15.64
C SER A 294 7.32 16.52 -15.40
N LEU A 295 6.51 15.72 -14.72
CA LEU A 295 5.13 16.06 -14.37
C LEU A 295 5.02 17.01 -13.18
N PHE A 296 5.88 16.85 -12.18
CA PHE A 296 5.66 17.43 -10.86
C PHE A 296 6.77 18.36 -10.36
N ASP A 297 7.92 18.50 -11.02
CA ASP A 297 8.95 19.45 -10.58
C ASP A 297 8.73 20.84 -11.17
N ASP A 298 8.89 21.84 -10.31
CA ASP A 298 9.05 23.25 -10.65
C ASP A 298 10.18 23.82 -9.79
N ILE A 299 11.40 23.76 -10.33
CA ILE A 299 12.62 24.18 -9.64
C ILE A 299 13.01 25.63 -9.92
N ASP A 300 12.39 26.22 -10.94
CA ASP A 300 12.73 27.56 -11.43
C ASP A 300 11.78 28.64 -10.88
N SER A 301 10.61 28.25 -10.34
CA SER A 301 9.69 29.21 -9.73
C SER A 301 10.07 29.56 -8.28
N PRO A 302 9.67 30.75 -7.78
CA PRO A 302 9.88 31.14 -6.38
C PRO A 302 9.25 30.17 -5.38
N ASN A 303 8.16 29.51 -5.76
CA ASN A 303 7.49 28.47 -4.98
C ASN A 303 8.04 27.10 -5.38
N THR A 304 9.35 26.93 -5.28
CA THR A 304 10.05 25.71 -5.74
C THR A 304 9.44 24.46 -5.14
N TYR A 305 9.10 23.48 -5.97
CA TYR A 305 8.78 22.13 -5.52
C TYR A 305 9.44 21.08 -6.41
N HIS A 306 9.90 19.99 -5.79
CA HIS A 306 10.65 18.96 -6.49
C HIS A 306 10.45 17.58 -5.87
N PHE A 307 10.63 16.57 -6.70
CA PHE A 307 10.70 15.17 -6.33
C PHE A 307 12.15 14.69 -6.24
N LYS A 308 12.41 13.86 -5.24
CA LYS A 308 13.70 13.16 -5.08
C LYS A 308 13.47 11.71 -4.69
N ILE A 309 14.16 10.79 -5.36
CA ILE A 309 14.38 9.43 -4.85
C ILE A 309 15.33 9.54 -3.66
N SER A 310 14.90 9.02 -2.52
CA SER A 310 15.66 9.13 -1.28
C SER A 310 16.33 7.82 -0.94
N ASN A 311 17.61 7.93 -0.59
CA ASN A 311 18.31 6.90 0.16
C ASN A 311 18.49 7.28 1.65
N GLU A 312 17.89 8.38 2.09
CA GLU A 312 18.06 8.98 3.42
C GLU A 312 16.73 9.02 4.19
N ASN A 313 16.84 9.02 5.53
CA ASN A 313 15.68 9.24 6.39
C ASN A 313 15.32 10.74 6.41
N ASN A 314 14.09 11.06 6.04
CA ASN A 314 13.53 12.40 6.12
C ASN A 314 13.14 12.78 7.57
N HIS A 315 12.98 14.07 7.86
CA HIS A 315 12.74 14.60 9.22
C HIS A 315 11.47 13.99 9.87
N GLU A 316 10.46 13.72 9.06
CA GLU A 316 9.19 13.08 9.45
C GLU A 316 9.37 11.62 9.90
N CYS A 317 10.54 11.02 9.64
CA CYS A 317 10.94 9.69 10.09
C CYS A 317 11.93 9.71 11.27
N GLN A 318 12.40 10.88 11.71
CA GLN A 318 13.42 11.01 12.77
C GLN A 318 12.85 10.95 14.19
N ASN A 319 11.55 11.24 14.37
CA ASN A 319 10.89 11.01 15.65
C ASN A 319 10.80 9.50 15.92
N LYS A 320 11.49 9.06 16.99
CA LYS A 320 11.76 7.65 17.37
C LYS A 320 10.51 6.79 17.67
N GLN A 321 9.30 7.25 17.34
CA GLN A 321 8.03 6.67 17.78
C GLN A 321 7.50 5.53 16.89
N PHE A 322 7.91 5.37 15.61
CA PHE A 322 7.29 4.39 14.69
C PHE A 322 8.26 3.54 13.89
N ASP A 323 8.34 2.23 14.17
CA ASP A 323 9.22 1.32 13.41
C ASP A 323 8.69 0.92 12.01
N ILE A 324 7.41 1.20 11.68
CA ILE A 324 6.87 1.11 10.30
C ILE A 324 7.36 2.27 9.43
N SER A 325 7.46 3.47 10.00
CA SER A 325 8.01 4.66 9.33
C SER A 325 9.52 4.84 9.57
N ARG A 326 10.17 4.00 10.39
CA ARG A 326 11.64 4.00 10.57
C ARG A 326 12.40 3.67 9.29
N ARG A 327 11.72 3.09 8.29
CA ARG A 327 12.28 2.86 6.97
C ARG A 327 11.94 4.06 6.09
N ARG A 328 12.94 4.74 5.57
CA ARG A 328 12.84 5.76 4.53
C ARG A 328 11.81 5.41 3.43
N PRO A 329 11.01 6.37 2.94
CA PRO A 329 10.27 6.19 1.69
C PRO A 329 11.27 6.04 0.52
N ASP A 330 10.84 5.41 -0.59
CA ASP A 330 11.66 5.36 -1.81
C ASP A 330 11.87 6.77 -2.41
N GLY A 331 10.91 7.68 -2.22
CA GLY A 331 11.04 9.06 -2.62
C GLY A 331 10.04 9.98 -1.93
N TYR A 332 10.23 11.28 -2.11
CA TYR A 332 9.37 12.30 -1.52
C TYR A 332 9.25 13.54 -2.43
N PHE A 333 8.17 14.28 -2.24
CA PHE A 333 7.93 15.58 -2.85
C PHE A 333 8.14 16.66 -1.80
N ARG A 334 8.92 17.69 -2.11
CA ARG A 334 9.11 18.85 -1.23
C ARG A 334 8.64 20.11 -1.91
N ALA A 335 8.11 21.06 -1.12
CA ALA A 335 7.76 22.39 -1.57
C ALA A 335 8.37 23.45 -0.64
N ASN A 336 8.77 24.58 -1.23
CA ASN A 336 9.20 25.75 -0.51
C ASN A 336 7.96 26.45 0.09
N ARG A 337 7.92 26.55 1.42
CA ARG A 337 6.93 27.27 2.20
C ARG A 337 7.63 28.37 2.95
N ASN A 338 7.48 29.62 2.49
CA ASN A 338 8.03 30.80 3.15
C ASN A 338 9.55 30.68 3.46
N GLY A 339 10.32 30.12 2.53
CA GLY A 339 11.77 29.93 2.68
C GLY A 339 12.20 28.59 3.32
N SER A 340 11.24 27.77 3.77
CA SER A 340 11.51 26.45 4.35
C SER A 340 11.01 25.34 3.42
N MET A 341 11.87 24.37 3.12
CA MET A 341 11.48 23.21 2.33
C MET A 341 10.78 22.17 3.20
N VAL A 342 9.48 21.97 3.01
CA VAL A 342 8.68 20.97 3.72
C VAL A 342 8.33 19.80 2.81
N THR A 343 8.16 18.60 3.37
CA THR A 343 7.71 17.43 2.61
C THR A 343 6.20 17.47 2.46
N ILE A 344 5.70 17.46 1.23
CA ILE A 344 4.27 17.51 0.91
C ILE A 344 3.74 16.17 0.38
N GLY A 345 4.61 15.20 0.13
CA GLY A 345 4.21 13.93 -0.45
C GLY A 345 5.28 12.86 -0.44
N PHE A 346 4.87 11.63 -0.75
CA PHE A 346 5.69 10.43 -0.66
C PHE A 346 5.50 9.49 -1.84
N PHE A 347 6.51 8.64 -2.04
CA PHE A 347 6.58 7.67 -3.12
C PHE A 347 7.14 6.33 -2.63
N GLU A 348 6.51 5.22 -3.06
CA GLU A 348 6.97 3.84 -2.85
C GLU A 348 6.90 3.07 -4.19
N ALA A 349 7.96 2.31 -4.54
CA ALA A 349 8.04 1.54 -5.77
C ALA A 349 8.36 0.07 -5.54
N LYS A 350 7.77 -0.79 -6.36
CA LYS A 350 8.12 -2.21 -6.46
C LYS A 350 8.22 -2.65 -7.92
N PRO A 351 9.17 -3.54 -8.26
CA PRO A 351 9.29 -4.07 -9.61
C PRO A 351 8.09 -4.95 -9.97
N ALA A 352 7.80 -5.07 -11.27
CA ALA A 352 6.66 -5.87 -11.76
C ALA A 352 6.74 -7.34 -11.35
N SER A 353 7.94 -7.88 -11.19
CA SER A 353 8.19 -9.24 -10.69
C SER A 353 7.61 -9.49 -9.29
N GLN A 354 7.46 -8.44 -8.46
CA GLN A 354 6.87 -8.53 -7.13
C GLN A 354 5.35 -8.33 -7.11
N LYS A 355 4.68 -8.21 -8.27
CA LYS A 355 3.22 -8.06 -8.36
C LYS A 355 2.44 -9.16 -7.65
N LYS A 356 3.00 -10.37 -7.54
CA LYS A 356 2.40 -11.51 -6.85
C LYS A 356 2.60 -11.47 -5.32
N ASP A 357 3.51 -10.63 -4.81
CA ASP A 357 3.73 -10.43 -3.38
C ASP A 357 2.77 -9.34 -2.85
N ALA A 358 1.49 -9.70 -2.76
CA ALA A 358 0.44 -8.81 -2.27
C ALA A 358 0.75 -8.25 -0.87
N LYS A 359 1.46 -9.03 -0.05
CA LYS A 359 1.87 -8.62 1.30
C LYS A 359 2.76 -7.39 1.28
N ARG A 360 3.83 -7.42 0.47
CA ARG A 360 4.77 -6.29 0.40
C ARG A 360 4.10 -5.05 -0.17
N ILE A 361 3.34 -5.21 -1.25
CA ILE A 361 2.63 -4.09 -1.89
C ILE A 361 1.68 -3.40 -0.90
N GLN A 362 0.90 -4.17 -0.14
CA GLN A 362 -0.02 -3.61 0.84
C GLN A 362 0.71 -3.03 2.06
N TYR A 363 1.80 -3.65 2.49
CA TYR A 363 2.65 -3.10 3.55
C TYR A 363 3.21 -1.72 3.18
N ASP A 364 3.68 -1.55 1.93
CA ASP A 364 4.17 -0.27 1.44
C ASP A 364 3.03 0.76 1.27
N LEU A 365 1.82 0.33 0.93
CA LEU A 365 0.64 1.22 0.92
C LEU A 365 0.30 1.74 2.33
N VAL A 366 0.34 0.85 3.34
CA VAL A 366 0.13 1.24 4.74
C VAL A 366 1.21 2.26 5.17
N ARG A 367 2.47 1.99 4.84
CA ARG A 367 3.59 2.91 5.11
C ARG A 367 3.38 4.26 4.46
N LEU A 368 3.01 4.26 3.18
CA LEU A 368 2.76 5.46 2.40
C LEU A 368 1.69 6.35 3.03
N GLY A 369 0.58 5.76 3.48
CA GLY A 369 -0.47 6.49 4.21
C GLY A 369 0.02 7.09 5.53
N VAL A 370 0.80 6.35 6.31
CA VAL A 370 1.37 6.82 7.58
C VAL A 370 2.37 7.95 7.37
N PHE A 371 3.22 7.88 6.34
CA PHE A 371 4.12 9.00 5.99
C PHE A 371 3.34 10.27 5.67
N GLY A 372 2.32 10.16 4.82
CA GLY A 372 1.45 11.28 4.47
C GLY A 372 0.81 11.92 5.69
N LYS A 373 0.27 11.10 6.61
CA LYS A 373 -0.36 11.60 7.84
C LYS A 373 0.66 12.36 8.70
N ASN A 374 1.84 11.78 8.89
CA ASN A 374 2.89 12.42 9.69
C ASN A 374 3.33 13.75 9.07
N ALA A 375 3.43 13.85 7.74
CA ALA A 375 3.75 15.12 7.09
C ALA A 375 2.65 16.16 7.28
N ILE A 376 1.37 15.76 7.18
CA ILE A 376 0.23 16.62 7.51
C ILE A 376 0.34 17.14 8.93
N ASP A 377 0.61 16.26 9.90
CA ASP A 377 0.61 16.63 11.32
C ASP A 377 1.81 17.50 11.70
N ILE A 378 3.00 17.17 11.19
CA ILE A 378 4.25 17.88 11.51
C ILE A 378 4.32 19.24 10.83
N HIS A 379 3.89 19.33 9.57
CA HIS A 379 3.99 20.56 8.76
C HIS A 379 2.67 21.30 8.62
N GLN A 380 1.64 20.87 9.36
CA GLN A 380 0.29 21.45 9.35
C GLN A 380 -0.29 21.59 7.93
N LEU A 381 -0.12 20.56 7.11
CA LEU A 381 -0.58 20.58 5.72
C LEU A 381 -2.08 20.27 5.66
N GLY A 382 -2.82 20.95 4.78
CA GLY A 382 -4.20 20.55 4.50
C GLY A 382 -4.30 19.17 3.82
N SER A 383 -3.28 18.77 3.08
CA SER A 383 -3.25 17.50 2.34
C SER A 383 -1.83 17.02 2.04
N SER A 384 -1.67 15.73 1.75
CA SER A 384 -0.42 15.13 1.29
C SER A 384 -0.66 14.31 0.00
N PHE A 385 0.28 14.41 -0.94
CA PHE A 385 0.26 13.70 -2.22
C PHE A 385 1.05 12.40 -2.14
N LEU A 386 0.44 11.28 -2.51
CA LEU A 386 1.01 9.95 -2.29
C LEU A 386 1.00 9.15 -3.60
N VAL A 387 2.11 8.49 -3.90
CA VAL A 387 2.27 7.71 -5.13
C VAL A 387 2.80 6.31 -4.81
N GLN A 388 2.13 5.28 -5.34
CA GLN A 388 2.62 3.90 -5.28
C GLN A 388 2.82 3.38 -6.70
N ALA A 389 4.00 2.87 -7.00
CA ALA A 389 4.31 2.23 -8.28
C ALA A 389 4.53 0.71 -8.13
N VAL A 390 3.89 -0.07 -8.99
CA VAL A 390 4.14 -1.51 -9.14
C VAL A 390 4.43 -1.80 -10.61
N GLY A 391 5.71 -1.94 -10.96
CA GLY A 391 6.17 -1.79 -12.33
C GLY A 391 5.89 -0.37 -12.83
N THR A 392 5.43 -0.22 -14.06
CA THR A 392 5.02 1.08 -14.65
C THR A 392 3.60 1.51 -14.28
N LYS A 393 2.86 0.68 -13.52
CA LYS A 393 1.53 1.03 -13.01
C LYS A 393 1.66 1.89 -11.76
N MET A 394 1.24 3.14 -11.84
CA MET A 394 1.25 4.12 -10.76
C MET A 394 -0.16 4.41 -10.25
N SER A 395 -0.37 4.26 -8.95
CA SER A 395 -1.57 4.67 -8.23
C SER A 395 -1.29 5.95 -7.46
N PHE A 396 -2.14 6.95 -7.67
CA PHE A 396 -2.05 8.28 -7.08
C PHE A 396 -3.14 8.45 -6.04
N TYR A 397 -2.75 8.92 -4.87
CA TYR A 397 -3.66 9.16 -3.75
C TYR A 397 -3.48 10.57 -3.20
N MET A 398 -4.56 11.12 -2.69
CA MET A 398 -4.55 12.32 -1.87
C MET A 398 -4.99 11.95 -0.45
N LEU A 399 -4.16 12.26 0.52
CA LEU A 399 -4.48 12.15 1.93
C LEU A 399 -4.88 13.54 2.44
N GLN A 400 -6.03 13.65 3.12
CA GLN A 400 -6.49 14.90 3.71
C GLN A 400 -6.95 14.68 5.14
N LYS A 401 -6.61 15.63 6.03
CA LYS A 401 -7.20 15.70 7.37
C LYS A 401 -8.60 16.29 7.25
N LYS A 402 -9.62 15.57 7.72
CA LYS A 402 -11.02 16.04 7.76
C LYS A 402 -11.40 16.52 9.17
N THR A 403 -10.93 15.80 10.18
CA THR A 403 -11.02 16.16 11.60
C THR A 403 -9.75 15.70 12.31
N SER A 404 -9.61 15.96 13.61
CA SER A 404 -8.50 15.42 14.43
C SER A 404 -8.36 13.89 14.35
N ASP A 405 -9.45 13.21 14.01
CA ASP A 405 -9.61 11.76 14.18
C ASP A 405 -9.77 11.02 12.85
N ILE A 406 -9.84 11.73 11.73
CA ILE A 406 -10.10 11.14 10.41
C ILE A 406 -9.26 11.80 9.34
N TYR A 407 -8.48 10.96 8.68
CA TYR A 407 -7.77 11.28 7.45
C TYR A 407 -8.40 10.46 6.32
N THR A 408 -8.84 11.11 5.26
CA THR A 408 -9.34 10.41 4.07
C THR A 408 -8.19 10.23 3.08
N MET A 409 -7.84 8.99 2.77
CA MET A 409 -6.89 8.65 1.70
C MET A 409 -7.68 8.24 0.46
N VAL A 410 -7.87 9.16 -0.47
CA VAL A 410 -8.67 8.93 -1.68
C VAL A 410 -7.76 8.58 -2.85
N GLU A 411 -8.04 7.46 -3.52
CA GLU A 411 -7.42 7.14 -4.81
C GLU A 411 -7.94 8.12 -5.88
N LEU A 412 -7.03 8.97 -6.38
CA LEU A 412 -7.30 9.89 -7.47
C LEU A 412 -7.44 9.11 -8.76
N ASP A 413 -6.38 8.38 -9.10
CA ASP A 413 -6.38 7.49 -10.24
C ASP A 413 -5.25 6.46 -10.21
N THR A 414 -5.38 5.46 -11.07
CA THR A 414 -4.33 4.49 -11.35
C THR A 414 -4.08 4.44 -12.86
N LEU A 415 -2.84 4.70 -13.25
CA LEU A 415 -2.39 4.83 -14.65
C LEU A 415 -1.22 3.87 -14.89
N THR A 416 -1.15 3.29 -16.09
CA THR A 416 0.03 2.54 -16.54
C THR A 416 0.85 3.45 -17.42
N PHE A 417 2.11 3.70 -17.09
CA PHE A 417 2.99 4.46 -17.96
C PHE A 417 3.75 3.53 -18.92
N PRO A 418 4.20 4.05 -20.08
CA PRO A 418 5.06 3.33 -21.01
C PRO A 418 6.37 2.90 -20.35
N SER A 419 6.95 1.81 -20.86
CA SER A 419 8.34 1.41 -20.63
C SER A 419 9.22 1.61 -21.87
N THR A 420 8.60 1.88 -23.01
CA THR A 420 9.28 1.93 -24.32
C THR A 420 8.72 3.09 -25.16
N VAL A 421 9.44 3.47 -26.22
CA VAL A 421 9.00 4.55 -27.11
C VAL A 421 7.74 4.16 -27.90
N ASN A 422 7.60 2.91 -28.32
CA ASN A 422 6.42 2.42 -29.05
C ASN A 422 5.13 2.45 -28.21
N GLU A 423 5.23 2.41 -26.89
CA GLU A 423 4.10 2.46 -25.97
C GLU A 423 3.65 3.89 -25.63
N ILE A 424 4.48 4.90 -25.89
CA ILE A 424 4.18 6.30 -25.57
C ILE A 424 2.82 6.78 -26.11
N PRO A 425 2.40 6.44 -27.35
CA PRO A 425 1.09 6.82 -27.86
C PRO A 425 -0.10 6.35 -27.01
N ALA A 426 0.03 5.28 -26.23
CA ALA A 426 -1.03 4.78 -25.35
C ALA A 426 -1.46 5.80 -24.28
N ILE A 427 -0.58 6.72 -23.90
CA ILE A 427 -0.87 7.79 -22.94
C ILE A 427 -2.03 8.68 -23.37
N PHE A 428 -2.24 8.84 -24.68
CA PHE A 428 -3.28 9.71 -25.23
C PHE A 428 -4.65 9.44 -24.63
N GLY A 429 -4.99 8.16 -24.44
CA GLY A 429 -6.28 7.72 -23.91
C GLY A 429 -6.59 8.20 -22.48
N TYR A 430 -5.60 8.67 -21.74
CA TYR A 430 -5.77 9.15 -20.36
C TYR A 430 -5.03 10.46 -20.07
N ILE A 431 -4.75 11.26 -21.10
CA ILE A 431 -4.02 12.54 -20.94
C ILE A 431 -4.70 13.51 -19.98
N ASN A 432 -6.03 13.64 -20.06
CA ASN A 432 -6.79 14.50 -19.16
C ASN A 432 -6.86 13.94 -17.73
N ARG A 433 -6.63 12.63 -17.53
CA ARG A 433 -6.49 12.04 -16.19
C ARG A 433 -5.14 12.43 -15.58
N ILE A 434 -4.07 12.42 -16.36
CA ILE A 434 -2.76 12.95 -15.96
C ILE A 434 -2.88 14.44 -15.62
N ALA A 435 -3.50 15.22 -16.50
CA ALA A 435 -3.69 16.65 -16.31
C ALA A 435 -4.37 16.98 -14.96
N LYS A 436 -5.42 16.23 -14.61
CA LYS A 436 -6.10 16.35 -13.32
C LYS A 436 -5.20 16.04 -12.14
N ILE A 437 -4.39 14.98 -12.21
CA ILE A 437 -3.46 14.62 -11.14
C ILE A 437 -2.40 15.72 -10.95
N VAL A 438 -1.84 16.24 -12.05
CA VAL A 438 -0.88 17.36 -12.01
C VAL A 438 -1.52 18.63 -11.45
N GLY A 439 -2.74 18.96 -11.86
CA GLY A 439 -3.49 20.10 -11.31
C GLY A 439 -3.71 19.98 -9.80
N ILE A 440 -4.17 18.82 -9.32
CA ILE A 440 -4.35 18.55 -7.89
C ILE A 440 -3.02 18.67 -7.14
N PHE A 441 -1.93 18.11 -7.68
CA PHE A 441 -0.61 18.25 -7.07
C PHE A 441 -0.19 19.71 -6.98
N ASN A 442 -0.38 20.50 -8.04
CA ASN A 442 -0.06 21.92 -8.06
C ASN A 442 -0.86 22.70 -7.01
N ASP A 443 -2.13 22.37 -6.80
CA ASP A 443 -2.94 22.96 -5.73
C ASP A 443 -2.34 22.66 -4.36
N ILE A 444 -2.02 21.38 -4.09
CA ILE A 444 -1.35 20.98 -2.85
C ILE A 444 -0.03 21.73 -2.70
N ALA A 445 0.80 21.78 -3.74
CA ALA A 445 2.11 22.41 -3.72
C ALA A 445 2.08 23.93 -3.58
N LYS A 446 0.99 24.61 -3.98
CA LYS A 446 0.84 26.07 -3.89
C LYS A 446 0.15 26.56 -2.62
N VAL A 447 -0.57 25.71 -1.90
CA VAL A 447 -1.27 26.09 -0.66
C VAL A 447 -0.31 26.49 0.46
N ILE A 448 -0.14 27.79 0.67
CA ILE A 448 0.54 28.38 1.82
C ILE A 448 -0.50 28.49 2.94
N VAL A 449 -0.61 27.48 3.81
CA VAL A 449 -1.51 27.60 4.97
C VAL A 449 -0.83 28.48 6.02
N PRO A 450 -1.46 29.57 6.50
CA PRO A 450 -1.04 30.19 7.74
C PRO A 450 -1.39 29.24 8.89
N VAL A 451 -0.41 28.97 9.77
CA VAL A 451 -0.57 28.17 11.00
C VAL A 451 -1.85 28.61 11.73
N GLN A 452 -2.89 27.81 11.63
CA GLN A 452 -4.03 27.87 12.53
C GLN A 452 -3.92 26.63 13.40
N ASP A 453 -3.51 26.87 14.65
CA ASP A 453 -3.47 25.85 15.68
C ASP A 453 -4.90 25.40 15.96
N ASP A 454 -5.28 24.27 15.38
CA ASP A 454 -6.44 23.53 15.84
C ASP A 454 -5.98 22.79 17.11
N GLU A 455 -6.35 23.30 18.29
CA GLU A 455 -5.94 22.83 19.63
C GLU A 455 -6.47 21.42 20.00
N GLY A 456 -6.67 20.54 19.01
CA GLY A 456 -7.05 19.15 19.22
C GLY A 456 -5.84 18.23 19.38
N GLU A 457 -5.87 17.35 20.39
CA GLU A 457 -4.88 16.27 20.50
C GLU A 457 -4.87 15.42 19.22
N VAL A 458 -3.72 15.36 18.55
CA VAL A 458 -3.52 14.56 17.33
C VAL A 458 -3.38 13.09 17.69
N ARG A 459 -4.21 12.22 17.08
CA ARG A 459 -4.10 10.77 17.30
C ARG A 459 -2.77 10.22 16.83
N GLN A 460 -2.20 9.34 17.65
CA GLN A 460 -0.97 8.63 17.32
C GLN A 460 -1.25 7.56 16.26
N SER A 461 -0.30 7.37 15.33
CA SER A 461 -0.36 6.29 14.34
C SER A 461 -0.13 4.91 14.99
N LEU A 462 -0.26 3.80 14.26
CA LEU A 462 -0.01 2.45 14.81
C LEU A 462 1.47 1.99 14.73
N ARG A 463 2.11 1.65 15.86
CA ARG A 463 3.58 1.40 15.93
C ARG A 463 3.94 -0.01 15.45
N SER A 464 5.12 -0.21 14.84
CA SER A 464 5.54 -1.56 14.39
C SER A 464 5.64 -2.60 15.53
N PRO A 465 6.12 -2.28 16.75
CA PRO A 465 6.07 -3.22 17.87
C PRO A 465 4.64 -3.66 18.21
N ILE A 466 3.69 -2.72 18.19
CA ILE A 466 2.25 -3.00 18.36
C ILE A 466 1.74 -3.90 17.23
N ILE A 467 2.11 -3.63 15.98
CA ILE A 467 1.74 -4.46 14.82
C ILE A 467 2.30 -5.87 14.90
N ARG A 468 3.55 -6.00 15.36
CA ARG A 468 4.16 -7.31 15.63
C ARG A 468 3.44 -8.02 16.76
N GLY A 469 3.07 -7.31 17.83
CA GLY A 469 2.24 -7.81 18.93
C GLY A 469 0.89 -8.35 18.48
N LEU A 470 0.17 -7.57 17.66
CA LEU A 470 -1.09 -7.96 17.03
C LEU A 470 -0.94 -9.17 16.09
N SER A 471 0.28 -9.43 15.59
CA SER A 471 0.63 -10.61 14.78
C SER A 471 1.11 -11.81 15.61
N LEU A 472 1.39 -11.62 16.90
CA LEU A 472 2.00 -12.60 17.82
C LEU A 472 1.00 -13.25 18.78
N HIS A 473 -0.23 -12.73 18.92
CA HIS A 473 -1.33 -13.48 19.53
C HIS A 473 -1.66 -14.69 18.60
N LYS A 474 -1.12 -15.86 18.93
CA LYS A 474 -0.95 -17.06 18.08
C LYS A 474 -1.22 -18.37 18.80
#